data_AF-A0A535KVF7-F1
#
_entry.id   AF-A0A535KVF7-F1
#
_cell.length_a   1.000
_cell.length_b   1.000
_cell.length_c   1.000
_cell.angle_alpha   90.00
_cell.angle_beta   90.00
_cell.angle_gamma   90.00
#
_symmetry.space_group_name_H-M   'P 1'
#
loop_
_entity.id
_entity.type
_entity.pdbx_description
1 polymer ?
#
loop_
_entity_poly.entity_id
_entity_poly.type
_entity_poly.pdbx_seq_one_letter_code
_entity_poly.pdbx_strand_id
1 'polypeptide(L)' 'MTLEIEKLLDDTGWQLLQALQCNARLSYSELGQRVGLSSPAVAERIRRMEDAGIIS' A
#
# COMPACT_ATOMS: atom_id res chain seq x y z
N MET A 1 4.83 -0.79 17.76
CA MET A 1 3.97 -1.75 17.04
C MET A 1 2.64 -1.12 16.62
N THR A 2 1.80 -0.63 17.54
CA THR A 2 0.47 -0.07 17.18
C THR A 2 0.53 1.19 16.29
N LEU A 3 1.42 2.14 16.62
CA LEU A 3 1.62 3.37 15.82
C LEU A 3 2.08 3.11 14.37
N GLU A 4 2.73 1.98 14.12
CA GLU A 4 3.26 1.67 12.79
C GLU A 4 2.17 1.11 11.88
N ILE A 5 1.26 0.31 12.44
CA ILE A 5 0.04 -0.15 11.74
C ILE A 5 -0.89 1.03 11.45
N GLU A 6 -1.07 1.96 12.38
CA GLU A 6 -1.86 3.19 12.15
C GLU A 6 -1.33 3.99 10.95
N LYS A 7 -0.01 4.05 10.79
CA LYS A 7 0.62 4.71 9.64
C LYS A 7 0.48 3.89 8.35
N LEU A 8 0.47 2.57 8.41
CA LEU A 8 0.24 1.73 7.23
C LEU A 8 -1.21 1.80 6.77
N LEU A 9 -2.17 1.96 7.68
CA LEU A 9 -3.60 2.08 7.42
C LEU A 9 -4.10 3.54 7.46
N ASP A 10 -3.25 4.48 7.05
CA ASP A 10 -3.67 5.86 6.79
C ASP A 10 -4.45 5.96 5.46
N ASP A 11 -4.89 7.16 5.09
CA ASP A 11 -5.71 7.38 3.89
C ASP A 11 -5.04 6.83 2.62
N THR A 12 -3.73 7.02 2.46
CA THR A 12 -2.96 6.47 1.34
C THR A 12 -2.91 4.95 1.39
N GLY A 13 -2.72 4.38 2.58
CA GLY A 13 -2.75 2.94 2.79
C GLY A 13 -4.08 2.31 2.41
N TRP A 14 -5.20 2.92 2.84
CA TRP A 14 -6.54 2.48 2.46
C TRP A 14 -6.79 2.54 0.95
N GLN A 15 -6.38 3.65 0.30
CA GLN A 15 -6.47 3.77 -1.15
C GLN A 15 -5.65 2.70 -1.88
N LEU A 16 -4.47 2.37 -1.35
CA LEU A 16 -3.60 1.35 -1.91
C LEU A 16 -4.21 -0.04 -1.79
N LEU A 17 -4.75 -0.38 -0.61
CA LEU A 17 -5.47 -1.63 -0.37
C LEU A 17 -6.70 -1.74 -1.28
N GLN A 18 -7.48 -0.68 -1.42
CA GLN A 18 -8.63 -0.65 -2.31
C GLN A 18 -8.22 -0.88 -3.77
N ALA A 19 -7.15 -0.23 -4.23
CA ALA A 19 -6.65 -0.40 -5.59
C ALA A 19 -6.17 -1.83 -5.86
N LEU A 20 -5.45 -2.44 -4.92
CA LEU A 20 -4.99 -3.83 -4.99
C LEU A 20 -6.17 -4.82 -4.96
N GLN A 21 -7.17 -4.60 -4.10
CA GLN A 21 -8.37 -5.42 -4.05
C GLN A 21 -9.18 -5.34 -5.35
N CYS A 22 -9.23 -4.19 -6.00
CA CYS A 22 -9.86 -4.06 -7.31
C CYS A 22 -9.05 -4.76 -8.40
N ASN A 23 -7.73 -4.62 -8.40
CA ASN A 23 -6.85 -5.27 -9.37
C ASN A 23 -5.42 -5.43 -8.83
N ALA A 24 -5.12 -6.63 -8.32
CA ALA A 24 -3.79 -6.95 -7.78
C ALA A 24 -2.68 -7.05 -8.84
N ARG A 25 -3.01 -7.00 -10.14
CA ARG A 25 -2.03 -7.02 -11.25
C ARG A 25 -1.53 -5.64 -11.62
N LEU A 26 -2.02 -4.58 -10.97
CA LEU A 26 -1.51 -3.23 -11.20
C LEU A 26 -0.03 -3.15 -10.84
N SER A 27 0.74 -2.49 -11.70
CA SER A 27 2.14 -2.21 -11.40
C SER A 27 2.26 -1.18 -10.26
N TYR A 28 3.40 -1.16 -9.58
CA TYR A 28 3.67 -0.15 -8.53
C TYR A 28 3.65 1.28 -9.06
N SER A 29 3.93 1.49 -10.36
CA SER A 29 3.82 2.80 -11.01
C SER A 29 2.37 3.27 -11.12
N GLU A 30 1.48 2.37 -11.57
CA GLU A 30 0.04 2.68 -11.68
C GLU A 30 -0.61 2.90 -10.30
N LEU A 31 -0.21 2.10 -9.30
CA LEU A 31 -0.64 2.29 -7.92
C LEU A 31 -0.15 3.65 -7.39
N GLY A 32 1.12 3.98 -7.60
CA GLY A 32 1.72 5.24 -7.17
C GLY A 32 1.01 6.47 -7.75
N GLN A 33 0.68 6.43 -9.04
CA GLN A 33 -0.08 7.49 -9.69
C GLN A 33 -1.46 7.71 -9.06
N ARG A 34 -2.13 6.65 -8.59
CA ARG A 34 -3.45 6.74 -7.96
C ARG A 34 -3.40 7.30 -6.54
N VAL A 35 -2.38 6.95 -5.78
CA VAL A 35 -2.29 7.27 -4.34
C VAL A 35 -1.31 8.41 -4.02
N GLY A 36 -0.74 9.05 -5.06
CA GLY A 36 0.20 10.17 -4.91
C GLY A 36 1.58 9.76 -4.39
N LEU A 37 2.01 8.52 -4.65
CA LEU A 37 3.31 8.00 -4.23
C LEU A 37 4.21 7.66 -5.43
N SER A 38 5.52 7.64 -5.20
CA SER A 38 6.45 7.07 -6.17
C SER A 38 6.39 5.54 -6.13
N SER A 39 6.71 4.88 -7.25
CA SER A 39 6.77 3.41 -7.33
C SER A 39 7.61 2.76 -6.22
N PRO A 40 8.83 3.24 -5.86
CA PRO A 40 9.59 2.67 -4.75
C PRO A 40 8.92 2.88 -3.38
N ALA A 41 8.23 4.02 -3.17
CA ALA A 41 7.49 4.25 -1.93
C ALA A 41 6.28 3.31 -1.80
N VAL A 42 5.61 3.01 -2.93
CA VAL A 42 4.55 1.99 -2.97
C VAL A 42 5.10 0.60 -2.64
N ALA A 43 6.21 0.20 -3.27
CA ALA A 43 6.81 -1.11 -3.04
C ALA A 43 7.18 -1.33 -1.58
N GLU A 44 7.83 -0.34 -0.95
CA GLU A 44 8.17 -0.36 0.47
C GLU A 44 6.92 -0.45 1.36
N ARG A 45 5.85 0.26 1.00
CA ARG A 45 4.61 0.25 1.80
C ARG A 45 3.89 -1.09 1.72
N ILE A 46 3.80 -1.67 0.53
CA ILE A 46 3.24 -3.02 0.34
C ILE A 46 4.05 -4.04 1.12
N ARG A 47 5.39 -4.00 1.01
CA ARG A 47 6.30 -4.86 1.78
C ARG A 47 6.02 -4.81 3.29
N ARG A 48 5.87 -3.60 3.85
CA ARG A 48 5.54 -3.43 5.27
C ARG A 48 4.15 -3.93 5.63
N MET A 49 3.18 -3.80 4.74
CA MET A 49 1.84 -4.36 4.94
C MET A 49 1.85 -5.88 4.91
N GLU A 50 2.64 -6.51 4.05
CA GLU A 50 2.88 -7.96 4.03
C GLU A 50 3.57 -8.43 5.33
N ASP A 51 4.65 -7.76 5.73
CA ASP A 51 5.38 -8.06 6.97
C ASP A 51 4.49 -7.89 8.22
N ALA A 52 3.52 -6.96 8.17
CA ALA A 52 2.53 -6.74 9.21
C ALA A 52 1.33 -7.70 9.14
N GLY A 53 1.24 -8.57 8.11
CA GLY A 53 0.14 -9.51 7.91
C GLY A 53 -1.18 -8.86 7.46
N ILE A 54 -1.13 -7.63 6.96
CA ILE A 54 -2.30 -6.89 6.44
C ILE A 54 -2.66 -7.37 5.02
N ILE A 55 -1.63 -7.68 4.22
CA ILE A 55 -1.75 -8.23 2.86
C ILE A 55 -1.23 -9.68 2.88
N SER A 56 -1.91 -10.57 2.15
CA SER A 56 -1.57 -12.00 2.00
C SER A 56 -1.60 -12.44 0.56
#